data_AF-A0AAN7R9J8-F1
#
_entry.id   AF-A0AAN7R9J8-F1
#
_cell.length_a   1.000
_cell.length_b   1.000
_cell.length_c   1.000
_cell.angle_alpha   90.00
_cell.angle_beta   90.00
_cell.angle_gamma   90.00
#
_symmetry.space_group_name_H-M   'P 1'
#
loop_
_entity.id
_entity.type
_entity.pdbx_description
1 polymer ?
#
loop_
_entity_poly.entity_id
_entity_poly.type
_entity_poly.pdbx_seq_one_letter_code
_entity_poly.pdbx_strand_id
1 'polypeptide(L)' 'MYPNRMVYLYKAKVKKNGTHYRYIWGKITRPHGNSGVVRAKFKSNLPPKSMGAKARVFMYPSNV' A
#
# COMPACT_ATOMS: atom_id res chain seq x y z
N MET A 1 -5.10 -16.60 6.74
CA MET A 1 -4.13 -15.50 6.56
C MET A 1 -4.93 -14.22 6.39
N TYR A 2 -5.20 -13.45 7.46
CA TYR A 2 -5.86 -12.17 7.25
C TYR A 2 -4.94 -11.29 6.40
N PRO A 3 -5.49 -10.54 5.44
CA PRO A 3 -4.66 -9.80 4.53
C PRO A 3 -4.04 -8.62 5.28
N ASN A 4 -2.73 -8.70 5.52
CA ASN A 4 -1.94 -7.63 6.10
C ASN A 4 -2.22 -6.32 5.35
N ARG A 5 -2.44 -5.25 6.10
CA ARG A 5 -2.72 -3.93 5.54
C ARG A 5 -1.45 -3.30 4.99
N MET A 6 -1.58 -2.55 3.91
CA MET A 6 -0.48 -1.81 3.31
C MET A 6 -0.94 -0.41 2.90
N VAL A 7 0.03 0.49 2.78
CA VAL A 7 -0.23 1.87 2.39
C VAL A 7 0.83 2.38 1.41
N TYR A 8 0.36 3.08 0.39
CA TYR A 8 1.20 3.93 -0.45
C TYR A 8 1.06 5.37 0.01
N LEU A 9 2.15 5.98 0.47
CA LEU A 9 2.20 7.36 0.96
C LEU A 9 2.85 8.24 -0.10
N TYR A 10 2.25 9.40 -0.38
CA TYR A 10 2.81 10.38 -1.30
C TYR A 10 2.56 11.80 -0.80
N LYS A 11 3.38 12.74 -1.27
CA LYS A 11 3.25 14.18 -0.98
C LYS A 11 2.58 14.89 -2.15
N ALA A 12 1.63 15.76 -1.86
CA ALA A 12 0.96 16.62 -2.84
C ALA A 12 1.18 18.10 -2.48
N LYS A 13 1.04 18.99 -3.48
CA LYS A 13 1.19 20.45 -3.29
C LYS A 13 0.05 21.05 -2.46
N VAL A 14 -1.18 20.55 -2.65
CA VAL A 14 -2.37 21.06 -1.96
C VAL A 14 -2.55 20.34 -0.63
N LYS A 15 -2.64 21.13 0.46
CA LYS A 15 -2.99 20.63 1.79
C LYS A 15 -4.40 20.03 1.78
N LYS A 16 -4.51 18.81 2.31
CA LYS A 16 -5.79 18.15 2.56
C LYS A 16 -5.77 17.65 4.00
N ASN A 17 -6.82 17.94 4.77
CA ASN A 17 -6.94 17.54 6.17
C ASN A 17 -5.71 17.95 7.01
N GLY A 18 -5.24 19.19 6.84
CA GLY A 18 -4.10 19.74 7.58
C GLY A 18 -2.72 19.26 7.13
N THR A 19 -2.61 18.27 6.23
CA THR A 19 -1.31 17.73 5.80
C THR A 19 -1.13 17.76 4.29
N HIS A 20 0.12 17.77 3.84
CA HIS A 20 0.48 17.57 2.43
C HIS A 20 0.59 16.09 2.05
N TYR A 21 0.49 15.21 3.04
CA TYR A 21 0.62 13.77 2.86
C TYR A 21 -0.73 13.17 2.52
N ARG A 22 -0.71 12.25 1.57
CA ARG A 22 -1.87 11.50 1.14
C ARG A 22 -1.51 10.04 1.11
N TYR A 23 -2.49 9.20 1.40
CA TYR A 23 -2.31 7.78 1.47
C TYR A 23 -3.33 7.07 0.57
N ILE A 24 -2.91 5.95 0.02
CA ILE A 24 -3.78 4.98 -0.63
C ILE A 24 -3.65 3.67 0.16
N TRP A 25 -4.74 3.27 0.81
CA TRP A 25 -4.80 2.00 1.52
C TRP A 25 -4.99 0.84 0.56
N GLY A 26 -4.39 -0.28 0.91
CA GLY A 26 -4.65 -1.55 0.28
C GLY A 26 -4.37 -2.71 1.21
N LYS A 27 -4.49 -3.89 0.65
CA LYS A 27 -4.27 -5.16 1.34
C LYS A 27 -3.51 -6.14 0.46
N ILE A 28 -2.66 -6.96 1.08
CA ILE A 28 -2.01 -8.07 0.38
C ILE A 28 -3.04 -9.15 0.10
N THR A 29 -2.97 -9.80 -1.06
CA THR A 29 -3.98 -10.79 -1.48
C THR A 29 -3.42 -12.19 -1.60
N ARG A 30 -2.34 -12.39 -2.36
CA ARG A 30 -1.71 -13.70 -2.59
C ARG A 30 -0.25 -13.54 -3.01
N PRO A 31 0.61 -14.56 -2.81
CA PRO A 31 1.96 -14.56 -3.36
C PRO A 31 1.96 -14.55 -4.90
N HIS A 32 3.07 -14.11 -5.49
CA HIS A 32 3.30 -14.07 -6.92
C HIS A 32 4.68 -14.63 -7.28
N GLY A 33 4.69 -15.79 -7.94
CA GLY A 33 5.94 -16.47 -8.28
C GLY A 33 6.72 -16.90 -7.04
N ASN A 34 8.02 -17.16 -7.23
CA ASN A 34 8.88 -17.80 -6.23
C ASN A 34 9.93 -16.85 -5.62
N SER A 35 9.92 -15.57 -5.99
CA SER A 35 10.94 -14.58 -5.58
C SER A 35 10.48 -13.67 -4.43
N GLY A 36 9.49 -14.11 -3.63
CA GLY A 36 8.95 -13.32 -2.51
C GLY A 36 8.09 -12.11 -2.93
N VAL A 37 7.63 -12.05 -4.17
CA VAL A 37 6.73 -11.00 -4.66
C VAL A 37 5.29 -11.31 -4.25
N VAL A 38 4.47 -10.29 -4.03
CA VAL A 38 3.06 -10.43 -3.65
C VAL A 38 2.14 -9.62 -4.55
N ARG A 39 0.93 -10.14 -4.79
CA ARG A 39 -0.16 -9.38 -5.41
C ARG A 39 -0.93 -8.63 -4.34
N ALA A 40 -1.30 -7.40 -4.66
CA ALA A 40 -1.89 -6.50 -3.69
C ALA A 40 -3.05 -5.72 -4.34
N LYS A 41 -4.11 -5.49 -3.57
CA LYS A 41 -5.30 -4.75 -4.03
C LYS A 41 -5.45 -3.49 -3.20
N PHE A 42 -5.42 -2.34 -3.88
CA PHE A 42 -5.63 -1.04 -3.29
C PHE A 42 -7.11 -0.62 -3.40
N LYS A 43 -7.55 0.29 -2.52
CA LYS A 43 -8.91 0.85 -2.57
C LYS A 43 -9.15 1.63 -3.86
N SER A 44 -8.15 2.38 -4.30
CA SER A 44 -8.07 3.00 -5.61
C SER A 44 -6.84 2.46 -6.33
N ASN A 45 -6.93 2.28 -7.65
CA ASN A 45 -5.76 1.86 -8.44
C ASN A 45 -4.60 2.84 -8.21
N LEU A 46 -3.39 2.28 -8.14
CA LEU A 46 -2.19 3.09 -7.96
C LEU A 46 -1.90 3.89 -9.24
N PRO A 47 -1.40 5.14 -9.11
CA PRO A 47 -0.92 5.88 -10.26
C PRO A 47 0.34 5.22 -10.84
N PRO A 48 0.58 5.25 -12.16
CA PRO A 48 1.77 4.63 -12.77
C PRO A 48 3.08 5.21 -12.23
N LYS A 49 3.07 6.47 -11.76
CA LYS A 49 4.22 7.12 -11.10
C LYS A 49 4.69 6.39 -9.82
N SER A 50 3.87 5.53 -9.22
CA SER A 50 4.27 4.76 -8.02
C SER A 50 5.14 3.55 -8.34
N MET A 51 5.36 3.19 -9.61
CA MET A 51 6.27 2.10 -9.96
C MET A 51 7.70 2.42 -9.47
N GLY A 52 8.32 1.45 -8.78
CA GLY A 52 9.64 1.65 -8.14
C GLY A 52 9.60 2.44 -6.83
N ALA A 53 8.47 3.01 -6.44
CA ALA A 53 8.33 3.70 -5.15
C ALA A 53 8.11 2.71 -4.00
N LYS A 54 8.54 3.09 -2.80
CA LYS A 54 8.37 2.27 -1.60
C LYS A 54 6.93 2.32 -1.10
N ALA A 55 6.34 1.15 -0.85
CA ALA A 55 5.10 1.00 -0.11
C ALA A 55 5.40 0.50 1.32
N ARG A 56 4.53 0.82 2.29
CA ARG A 56 4.67 0.34 3.67
C ARG A 56 3.68 -0.80 3.92
N VAL A 57 4.18 -1.93 4.38
CA VAL A 57 3.38 -3.08 4.79
C VAL A 57 3.33 -3.11 6.31
N PHE A 58 2.13 -3.28 6.86
CA PHE A 58 1.92 -3.39 8.30
C PHE A 58 1.71 -4.85 8.70
N MET A 59 2.10 -5.19 9.92
CA MET A 59 1.96 -6.55 10.46
C MET A 59 0.56 -6.87 10.98
N TYR A 60 -0.37 -5.92 10.95
CA TYR A 60 -1.73 -6.10 11.44
C TYR A 60 -2.75 -6.21 10.30
N PRO A 61 -3.92 -6.87 10.54
CA PRO A 61 -4.31 -7.58 11.76
C PRO A 61 -3.52 -8.89 11.93
N SER A 62 -2.81 -9.02 13.05
CA SER A 62 -1.96 -10.18 13.33
C SER A 62 -2.82 -11.36 13.79
N ASN A 63 -2.49 -12.55 13.30
CA ASN A 63 -2.97 -13.85 13.78
C ASN A 63 -1.83 -14.72 14.33
N VAL A 64 -0.66 -14.12 14.52
CA VAL A 64 0.39 -14.73 15.33
C VAL A 64 -0.09 -14.79 16.76
#